data_AF-A0A7X6ARI4-F1
#
_entry.id   AF-A0A7X6ARI4-F1
#
_cell.length_a   1.000
_cell.length_b   1.000
_cell.length_c   1.000
_cell.angle_alpha   90.00
_cell.angle_beta   90.00
_cell.angle_gamma   90.00
#
_symmetry.space_group_name_H-M   'P 1'
#
loop_
_entity.id
_entity.type
_entity.pdbx_description
1 polymer ?
#
loop_
_entity_poly.entity_id
_entity_poly.type
_entity_poly.pdbx_seq_one_letter_code
_entity_poly.pdbx_strand_id
1 'polypeptide(L)'
;MADFSASCGENYCSFTNLSADADGTIVASSWDYGDGYGSTAHDAFHIYDFPGTYTVSLTVLDDDGASGTTSKDVTLPPPSNAPPAAAFTSSCSDLTCDFTDGSTDADGTIVAWSWDFGDGSGSTAQSPRHTYAAAGDY
;
A
#
# COMPACT_ATOMS: atom_id res chain seq x y z
N MET A 1 -9.21 -24.23 24.01
CA MET A 1 -8.10 -23.26 23.85
C MET A 1 -8.27 -22.48 22.56
N ALA A 2 -8.33 -21.14 22.65
CA ALA A 2 -8.44 -20.27 21.48
C ALA A 2 -7.08 -20.09 20.79
N ASP A 3 -7.02 -20.30 19.47
CA ASP A 3 -5.83 -20.01 18.65
C ASP A 3 -6.25 -19.71 17.21
N PHE A 4 -5.41 -18.96 16.48
CA PHE A 4 -5.60 -18.70 15.05
C PHE A 4 -4.29 -18.40 14.34
N SER A 5 -4.25 -18.55 13.02
CA SER A 5 -3.18 -17.98 12.18
C SER A 5 -3.75 -16.85 11.30
N ALA A 6 -2.88 -15.92 10.93
CA ALA A 6 -3.21 -14.82 10.02
C ALA A 6 -2.20 -14.80 8.86
N SER A 7 -2.69 -14.52 7.66
CA SER A 7 -1.89 -14.25 6.46
C SER A 7 -2.39 -12.96 5.83
N CYS A 8 -1.53 -11.95 5.76
CA CYS A 8 -1.90 -10.62 5.30
C CYS A 8 -1.21 -10.26 3.97
N GLY A 9 -1.98 -9.64 3.08
CA GLY A 9 -1.50 -8.94 1.89
C GLY A 9 -1.37 -7.43 2.16
N GLU A 10 -1.43 -6.63 1.09
CA GLU A 10 -1.29 -5.16 1.19
C GLU A 10 -2.44 -4.50 1.95
N ASN A 11 -3.68 -4.94 1.73
CA ASN A 11 -4.88 -4.35 2.32
C ASN A 11 -5.88 -5.37 2.89
N TYR A 12 -5.49 -6.63 3.02
CA TYR A 12 -6.39 -7.67 3.54
C TYR A 12 -5.64 -8.68 4.40
N CYS A 13 -6.37 -9.37 5.28
CA CYS A 13 -5.89 -10.53 6.01
C CYS A 13 -6.90 -11.68 5.91
N SER A 14 -6.38 -12.89 5.70
CA SER A 14 -7.09 -14.14 5.88
C SER A 14 -6.75 -14.73 7.25
N PHE A 15 -7.77 -15.18 7.97
CA PHE A 15 -7.64 -15.75 9.30
C PHE A 15 -8.18 -17.18 9.33
N THR A 16 -7.38 -18.11 9.85
CA THR A 16 -7.77 -19.50 10.05
C THR A 16 -7.89 -19.78 11.53
N ASN A 17 -9.07 -20.23 11.97
CA ASN A 17 -9.30 -20.61 13.35
C ASN A 17 -8.68 -21.97 13.62
N LEU A 18 -7.76 -22.00 14.60
CA LEU A 18 -7.03 -23.20 15.04
C LEU A 18 -7.45 -23.61 16.46
N SER A 19 -8.54 -23.03 16.96
CA SER A 19 -9.04 -23.30 18.30
C SER A 19 -9.50 -24.75 18.40
N ALA A 20 -9.21 -25.34 19.55
CA ALA A 20 -9.57 -26.71 19.84
C ALA A 20 -10.13 -26.79 21.25
N ASP A 21 -11.07 -27.70 21.45
CA ASP A 21 -11.56 -28.04 22.77
C ASP A 21 -11.18 -29.49 23.11
N ALA A 22 -10.75 -29.73 24.34
CA ALA A 22 -10.15 -31.01 24.73
C ALA A 22 -11.19 -32.02 25.20
N ASP A 23 -12.31 -31.53 25.71
CA ASP A 23 -13.43 -32.30 26.27
C ASP A 23 -14.75 -32.07 25.54
N GLY A 24 -14.80 -31.18 24.55
CA GLY A 24 -16.00 -30.91 23.75
C GLY A 24 -15.72 -30.39 22.34
N THR A 25 -16.58 -29.49 21.87
CA THR A 25 -16.52 -28.88 20.54
C THR A 25 -16.72 -27.37 20.61
N ILE A 26 -16.02 -26.63 19.74
CA ILE A 26 -16.27 -25.20 19.58
C ILE A 26 -17.57 -24.99 18.81
N VAL A 27 -18.52 -24.27 19.40
CA VAL A 27 -19.86 -24.02 18.83
C VAL A 27 -20.04 -22.61 18.27
N ALA A 28 -19.19 -21.65 18.66
CA ALA A 28 -19.20 -20.31 18.09
C ALA A 28 -17.82 -19.65 18.08
N SER A 29 -17.65 -18.71 17.14
CA SER A 29 -16.47 -17.85 17.00
C SER A 29 -16.90 -16.39 16.85
N SER A 30 -16.08 -15.48 17.36
CA SER A 30 -16.25 -14.04 17.24
C SER A 30 -14.89 -13.39 17.04
N TRP A 31 -14.74 -12.70 15.92
CA TRP A 31 -13.55 -11.95 15.53
C TRP A 31 -13.76 -10.46 15.79
N ASP A 32 -12.73 -9.82 16.34
CA ASP A 32 -12.54 -8.38 16.37
C ASP A 32 -11.26 -8.08 15.59
N TYR A 33 -11.35 -7.31 14.51
CA TYR A 33 -10.21 -7.03 13.65
C TYR A 33 -9.35 -5.84 14.14
N GLY A 34 -9.72 -5.19 15.24
CA GLY A 34 -8.97 -4.09 15.83
C GLY A 34 -9.19 -2.73 15.14
N ASP A 35 -10.06 -2.66 14.13
CA ASP A 35 -10.44 -1.46 13.40
C ASP A 35 -11.91 -1.05 13.61
N GLY A 36 -12.57 -1.68 14.60
CA GLY A 36 -13.98 -1.47 14.90
C GLY A 36 -14.94 -2.38 14.13
N TYR A 37 -14.43 -3.24 13.25
CA TYR A 37 -15.21 -4.27 12.56
C TYR A 37 -14.94 -5.67 13.14
N GLY A 38 -15.84 -6.59 12.84
CA GLY A 38 -15.76 -7.97 13.33
C GLY A 38 -16.59 -8.95 12.50
N SER A 39 -16.55 -10.22 12.88
CA SER A 39 -17.24 -11.32 12.20
C SER A 39 -17.52 -12.49 13.15
N THR A 40 -18.49 -13.34 12.81
CA THR A 40 -18.76 -14.59 13.54
C THR A 40 -18.44 -15.85 12.71
N ALA A 41 -17.77 -15.70 11.57
CA ALA A 41 -17.38 -16.84 10.75
C ALA A 41 -16.34 -17.71 11.48
N HIS A 42 -16.31 -19.02 11.19
CA HIS A 42 -15.29 -19.91 11.74
C HIS A 42 -13.89 -19.45 11.32
N ASP A 43 -13.65 -19.44 10.00
CA ASP A 43 -12.52 -18.76 9.36
C ASP A 43 -12.99 -17.43 8.81
N ALA A 44 -12.10 -16.45 8.77
CA ALA A 44 -12.44 -15.08 8.44
C ALA A 44 -11.55 -14.50 7.35
N PHE A 45 -12.07 -13.48 6.68
CA PHE A 45 -11.36 -12.65 5.73
C PHE A 45 -11.78 -11.21 5.99
N HIS A 46 -10.81 -10.30 6.06
CA HIS A 46 -11.08 -8.89 6.31
C HIS A 46 -10.20 -8.00 5.44
N ILE A 47 -10.75 -6.89 4.99
CA ILE A 47 -10.06 -5.85 4.22
C ILE A 47 -9.94 -4.62 5.12
N TYR A 48 -8.73 -4.07 5.22
CA TYR A 48 -8.45 -2.86 5.99
C TYR A 48 -8.34 -1.67 5.05
N ASP A 49 -8.93 -0.54 5.45
CA ASP A 49 -8.91 0.69 4.66
C ASP A 49 -7.54 1.38 4.67
N PHE A 50 -6.75 1.17 5.73
CA PHE A 50 -5.47 1.84 5.93
C PHE A 50 -4.37 0.84 6.30
N PRO A 51 -3.12 1.10 5.89
CA PRO A 51 -1.98 0.36 6.40
C PRO A 51 -1.78 0.67 7.89
N GLY A 52 -1.23 -0.29 8.62
CA GLY A 52 -1.03 -0.17 10.06
C GLY A 52 -0.91 -1.50 10.76
N THR A 53 -0.73 -1.43 12.08
CA THR A 53 -0.77 -2.61 12.95
C THR A 53 -2.10 -2.65 13.66
N TYR A 54 -2.77 -3.79 13.59
CA TYR A 54 -4.07 -4.05 14.19
C TYR A 54 -3.98 -5.23 15.15
N THR A 55 -4.48 -5.07 16.37
CA THR A 55 -4.58 -6.16 17.33
C THR A 55 -5.87 -6.94 17.07
N VAL A 56 -5.75 -8.08 16.40
CA VAL A 56 -6.88 -8.95 16.05
C VAL A 56 -7.14 -9.92 17.20
N SER A 57 -8.40 -10.06 17.59
CA SER A 57 -8.82 -10.97 18.66
C SER A 57 -9.83 -11.98 18.17
N LEU A 58 -9.66 -13.24 18.55
CA LEU A 58 -10.61 -14.32 18.36
C LEU A 58 -11.13 -14.77 19.72
N THR A 59 -12.45 -14.74 19.90
CA THR A 59 -13.16 -15.37 21.01
C THR A 59 -13.94 -16.57 20.51
N VAL A 60 -13.82 -17.72 21.17
CA VAL A 60 -14.57 -18.94 20.88
C VAL A 60 -15.39 -19.37 22.09
N LEU A 61 -16.53 -20.03 21.84
CA LEU A 61 -17.42 -20.62 22.84
C LEU A 61 -17.53 -22.13 22.57
N ASP A 62 -17.42 -22.96 23.60
CA ASP A 62 -17.64 -24.41 23.50
C ASP A 62 -19.08 -24.84 23.83
N ASP A 63 -19.38 -26.12 23.65
CA ASP A 63 -20.71 -26.72 23.88
C ASP A 63 -21.10 -26.82 25.36
N ASP A 64 -20.14 -26.70 26.27
CA ASP A 64 -20.38 -26.59 27.71
C ASP A 64 -20.54 -25.12 28.18
N GLY A 65 -20.44 -24.17 27.24
CA GLY A 65 -20.65 -22.74 27.44
C GLY A 65 -19.43 -21.98 27.98
N ALA A 66 -18.25 -22.59 28.00
CA ALA A 66 -17.01 -21.90 28.35
C ALA A 66 -16.44 -21.14 27.15
N SER A 67 -15.80 -20.00 27.43
CA SER A 67 -15.23 -19.13 26.40
C SER A 67 -13.72 -18.97 26.55
N GLY A 68 -13.02 -18.91 25.43
CA GLY A 68 -11.60 -18.57 25.38
C GLY A 68 -11.33 -17.45 24.38
N THR A 69 -10.36 -16.58 24.69
CA THR A 69 -9.94 -15.49 23.80
C THR A 69 -8.44 -15.54 23.58
N THR A 70 -8.01 -15.20 22.37
CA THR A 70 -6.61 -15.00 22.00
C THR A 70 -6.49 -13.78 21.10
N SER A 71 -5.34 -13.13 21.11
CA SER A 71 -5.09 -11.94 20.30
C SER A 71 -3.70 -12.00 19.68
N LYS A 72 -3.57 -11.50 18.44
CA LYS A 72 -2.30 -11.38 17.71
C LYS A 72 -2.30 -10.06 16.95
N ASP A 73 -1.14 -9.41 16.91
CA ASP A 73 -0.95 -8.25 16.06
C ASP A 73 -0.72 -8.69 14.62
N VAL A 74 -1.42 -8.05 13.69
CA VAL A 74 -1.19 -8.15 12.26
C VAL A 74 -0.75 -6.80 11.73
N THR A 75 0.19 -6.78 10.79
CA THR A 75 0.71 -5.54 10.20
C THR A 75 0.45 -5.55 8.71
N LEU A 76 -0.27 -4.53 8.24
CA LEU A 76 -0.42 -4.23 6.83
C LEU A 76 0.61 -3.18 6.43
N PRO A 77 1.53 -3.49 5.50
CA PRO A 77 2.54 -2.54 5.08
C PRO A 77 1.88 -1.36 4.35
N PRO A 78 2.48 -0.15 4.40
CA PRO A 78 2.07 0.92 3.49
C PRO A 78 2.22 0.46 2.04
N PRO A 79 1.43 1.00 1.10
CA PRO A 79 1.63 0.73 -0.32
C PRO A 79 3.08 1.06 -0.69
N SER A 80 3.66 0.23 -1.57
CA SER A 80 4.97 0.52 -2.15
C SER A 80 4.93 1.91 -2.79
N ASN A 81 6.00 2.68 -2.59
CA ASN A 81 6.21 3.95 -3.28
C ASN A 81 7.63 3.99 -3.81
N ALA A 82 7.77 3.81 -5.12
CA ALA A 82 9.01 3.94 -5.85
C ALA A 82 9.16 5.37 -6.37
N PRO A 83 10.40 5.90 -6.44
CA PRO A 83 10.61 7.18 -7.12
C PRO A 83 10.33 7.04 -8.63
N PRO A 84 9.83 8.09 -9.30
CA PRO A 84 9.66 8.08 -10.74
C PRO A 84 11.03 8.00 -11.45
N ALA A 85 11.06 7.32 -12.59
CA ALA A 85 12.20 7.30 -13.49
C ALA A 85 12.10 8.49 -14.45
N ALA A 86 13.01 9.46 -14.30
CA ALA A 86 13.09 10.61 -15.18
C ALA A 86 13.64 10.22 -16.56
N ALA A 87 12.96 10.63 -17.62
CA ALA A 87 13.41 10.44 -18.99
C ALA A 87 12.85 11.55 -19.89
N PHE A 88 13.58 11.88 -20.94
CA PHE A 88 13.12 12.86 -21.91
C PHE A 88 13.73 12.62 -23.29
N THR A 89 13.11 13.25 -24.29
CA THR A 89 13.70 13.47 -25.61
C THR A 89 13.69 14.96 -25.93
N SER A 90 14.55 15.39 -26.83
CA SER A 90 14.58 16.78 -27.28
C SER A 90 14.72 16.88 -28.79
N SER A 91 14.20 17.96 -29.35
CA SER A 91 14.37 18.32 -30.75
C SER A 91 14.62 19.82 -30.85
N CYS A 92 15.62 20.23 -31.61
CA CYS A 92 16.03 21.62 -31.68
C CYS A 92 16.00 22.15 -33.12
N SER A 93 15.63 23.42 -33.26
CA SER A 93 15.72 24.21 -34.48
C SER A 93 16.32 25.57 -34.13
N ASP A 94 17.45 25.90 -34.73
CA ASP A 94 18.28 27.06 -34.37
C ASP A 94 18.58 27.07 -32.85
N LEU A 95 18.20 28.14 -32.14
CA LEU A 95 18.41 28.29 -30.70
C LEU A 95 17.22 27.79 -29.86
N THR A 96 16.19 27.21 -30.46
CA THR A 96 14.99 26.76 -29.74
C THR A 96 14.91 25.24 -29.70
N CYS A 97 14.74 24.68 -28.50
CA CYS A 97 14.56 23.26 -28.27
C CYS A 97 13.19 22.99 -27.65
N ASP A 98 12.51 21.99 -28.19
CA ASP A 98 11.30 21.41 -27.63
C ASP A 98 11.70 20.13 -26.88
N PHE A 99 11.37 20.06 -25.59
CA PHE A 99 11.62 18.90 -24.73
C PHE A 99 10.32 18.14 -24.52
N THR A 100 10.37 16.83 -24.68
CA THR A 100 9.22 15.93 -24.45
C THR A 100 9.53 15.03 -23.29
N ASP A 101 8.71 15.12 -22.24
CA ASP A 101 8.74 14.21 -21.10
C ASP A 101 8.49 12.77 -21.55
N GLY A 102 9.35 11.87 -21.08
CA GLY A 102 9.20 10.43 -21.21
C GLY A 102 9.28 9.73 -19.85
N SER A 103 9.18 10.49 -18.76
CA SER A 103 9.31 9.97 -17.41
C SER A 103 8.17 9.01 -17.08
N THR A 104 8.45 8.02 -16.24
CA THR A 104 7.47 7.01 -15.83
C THR A 104 7.48 6.83 -14.33
N ASP A 105 6.32 6.54 -13.76
CA ASP A 105 6.17 6.14 -12.37
C ASP A 105 5.51 4.75 -12.34
N ALA A 106 6.16 3.78 -11.68
CA ALA A 106 5.78 2.37 -11.77
C ALA A 106 4.63 2.01 -10.83
N ASP A 107 4.48 2.73 -9.72
CA ASP A 107 3.45 2.52 -8.71
C ASP A 107 2.62 3.79 -8.43
N GLY A 108 2.76 4.81 -9.27
CA GLY A 108 2.06 6.07 -9.10
C GLY A 108 1.89 6.90 -10.37
N THR A 109 1.76 8.21 -10.18
CA THR A 109 1.67 9.20 -11.25
C THR A 109 2.58 10.38 -10.93
N ILE A 110 3.32 10.87 -11.92
CA ILE A 110 4.17 12.04 -11.79
C ILE A 110 3.28 13.30 -11.70
N VAL A 111 3.49 14.11 -10.65
CA VAL A 111 2.68 15.31 -10.39
C VAL A 111 3.43 16.63 -10.59
N ALA A 112 4.75 16.59 -10.75
CA ALA A 112 5.57 17.77 -10.92
C ALA A 112 6.84 17.46 -11.73
N TRP A 113 7.30 18.47 -12.47
CA TRP A 113 8.55 18.44 -13.25
C TRP A 113 9.41 19.64 -12.85
N SER A 114 10.72 19.48 -12.97
CA SER A 114 11.69 20.56 -12.79
C SER A 114 12.78 20.39 -13.83
N TRP A 115 12.89 21.35 -14.73
CA TRP A 115 13.88 21.40 -15.79
C TRP A 115 14.95 22.41 -15.44
N ASP A 116 16.21 22.01 -15.64
CA ASP A 116 17.36 22.90 -15.73
C ASP A 116 17.88 22.78 -17.16
N PHE A 117 17.92 23.90 -17.87
CA PHE A 117 18.35 23.91 -19.28
C PHE A 117 19.87 24.10 -19.44
N GLY A 118 20.61 24.24 -18.34
CA GLY A 118 22.07 24.40 -18.34
C GLY A 118 22.56 25.84 -18.56
N ASP A 119 21.67 26.76 -18.95
CA ASP A 119 21.96 28.19 -19.15
C ASP A 119 21.57 29.07 -17.95
N GLY A 120 21.22 28.44 -16.83
CA GLY A 120 20.74 29.09 -15.61
C GLY A 120 19.25 29.40 -15.62
N SER A 121 18.51 29.02 -16.67
CA SER A 121 17.06 29.05 -16.70
C SER A 121 16.45 27.67 -16.49
N GLY A 122 15.15 27.63 -16.18
CA GLY A 122 14.43 26.39 -15.89
C GLY A 122 12.93 26.49 -16.13
N SER A 123 12.23 25.37 -15.96
CA SER A 123 10.78 25.28 -16.16
C SER A 123 10.15 24.21 -15.27
N THR A 124 8.85 24.35 -14.99
CA THR A 124 8.04 23.34 -14.29
C THR A 124 6.96 22.72 -15.19
N ALA A 125 6.93 23.08 -16.48
CA ALA A 125 6.04 22.46 -17.44
C ALA A 125 6.46 21.00 -17.68
N GLN A 126 5.50 20.11 -17.94
CA GLN A 126 5.80 18.71 -18.27
C GLN A 126 6.72 18.59 -19.49
N SER A 127 6.34 19.20 -20.61
CA SER A 127 7.12 19.21 -21.86
C SER A 127 7.37 20.65 -22.27
N PRO A 128 8.46 21.29 -21.80
CA PRO A 128 8.73 22.69 -22.06
C PRO A 128 9.35 22.91 -23.43
N ARG A 129 9.20 24.15 -23.91
CA ARG A 129 9.97 24.71 -25.01
C ARG A 129 10.89 25.79 -24.45
N HIS A 130 12.17 25.73 -24.80
CA HIS A 130 13.17 26.69 -24.35
C HIS A 130 13.94 27.29 -25.52
N THR A 131 14.31 28.57 -25.40
CA THR A 131 15.12 29.27 -26.41
C THR A 131 16.38 29.79 -25.74
N TYR A 132 17.53 29.29 -26.18
CA TYR A 132 18.85 29.69 -25.71
C TYR A 132 19.26 31.06 -26.28
N ALA A 133 20.02 31.83 -25.50
CA ALA A 133 20.51 33.13 -25.93
C ALA A 133 21.66 33.05 -26.96
N ALA A 134 22.40 31.93 -26.97
CA ALA A 134 23.53 31.69 -27.85
C ALA A 134 23.66 30.20 -28.17
N ALA A 135 24.41 29.87 -29.22
CA ALA A 135 24.77 28.48 -29.50
C ALA A 135 25.84 28.00 -28.50
N GLY A 136 25.72 26.75 -28.05
CA GLY A 136 26.64 26.15 -27.09
C GLY A 136 26.19 24.76 -26.64
N ASP A 137 27.04 24.15 -25.80
CA ASP A 137 26.70 22.93 -25.06
C ASP A 137 26.20 23.35 -23.67
N TYR A 138 25.04 22.83 -23.26
CA TYR A 138 24.34 23.17 -22.02
C TYR A 138 23.93 21.90 -21.26
#